data_AF-A0A3T0CX47-F1
#
_entry.id   AF-A0A3T0CX47-F1
#
_cell.length_a   1.000
_cell.length_b   1.000
_cell.length_c   1.000
_cell.angle_alpha   90.00
_cell.angle_beta   90.00
_cell.angle_gamma   90.00
#
_symmetry.space_group_name_H-M   'P 1'
#
loop_
_entity.id
_entity.type
_entity.pdbx_description
1 polymer ?
#
loop_
_entity_poly.entity_id
_entity_poly.type
_entity_poly.pdbx_seq_one_letter_code
_entity_poly.pdbx_strand_id
1 'polypeptide(L)' 'MSEFDESNVEQSGGWSSDSEDNHSVAGRARVRAQLQADIEAFLSQGGQIQEVDTSFRSDPSRKVDVGFNNRSL' A
#
# COMPACT_ATOMS: atom_id res chain seq x y z
N MET A 1 27.61 14.20 -7.85
CA MET A 1 26.72 13.37 -7.00
C MET A 1 25.39 14.10 -6.99
N SER A 2 24.35 13.55 -7.62
CA SER A 2 23.03 14.19 -7.67
C SER A 2 22.38 13.96 -6.32
N GLU A 3 22.05 15.04 -5.62
CA GLU A 3 21.20 15.00 -4.43
C GLU A 3 19.89 14.30 -4.79
N PHE A 4 19.54 13.29 -4.00
CA PHE A 4 18.28 12.59 -4.12
C PHE A 4 17.20 13.57 -3.63
N ASP A 5 16.41 14.11 -4.56
CA ASP A 5 15.32 15.04 -4.27
C ASP A 5 14.17 14.28 -3.61
N GLU A 6 14.21 14.21 -2.28
CA GLU A 6 13.23 13.52 -1.43
C GLU A 6 11.82 14.15 -1.48
N SER A 7 11.65 15.28 -2.17
CA SER A 7 10.37 16.00 -2.27
C SER A 7 9.35 15.36 -3.23
N ASN A 8 9.77 14.44 -4.11
CA ASN A 8 8.87 13.76 -5.05
C ASN A 8 8.30 12.42 -4.51
N VAL A 9 8.56 12.09 -3.24
CA VAL A 9 7.89 11.00 -2.51
C VAL A 9 6.68 11.54 -1.74
N GLU A 10 5.94 12.49 -2.32
CA GLU A 10 4.63 12.87 -1.79
C GLU A 10 3.62 11.74 -2.05
N GLN A 11 3.54 10.85 -1.06
CA GLN A 11 2.29 10.52 -0.39
C GLN A 11 1.14 10.01 -1.29
N SER A 12 1.46 9.22 -2.31
CA SER A 12 0.46 8.45 -3.07
C SER A 12 0.05 7.19 -2.31
N GLY A 13 -0.69 7.39 -1.22
CA GLY A 13 -1.31 6.32 -0.45
C GLY A 13 -1.74 6.86 0.90
N GLY A 14 -3.05 6.88 1.15
CA GLY A 14 -3.67 7.38 2.38
C GLY A 14 -3.36 6.53 3.62
N TRP A 15 -2.08 6.34 3.95
CA TRP A 15 -1.59 5.72 5.19
C TRP A 15 -1.08 6.76 6.19
N SER A 16 -1.27 8.06 5.90
CA SER A 16 -0.77 9.14 6.77
C SER A 16 -1.48 9.21 8.13
N SER A 17 -2.68 8.64 8.29
CA SER A 17 -3.41 8.70 9.55
C SER A 17 -2.88 7.74 10.63
N ASP A 18 -2.06 6.74 10.25
CA ASP A 18 -1.58 5.69 11.14
C ASP A 18 -0.09 5.85 11.51
N SER A 19 0.60 6.81 10.89
CA SER A 19 2.05 6.97 11.05
C SER A 19 2.41 7.24 12.52
N GLU A 20 1.68 8.11 13.21
CA GLU A 20 1.94 8.46 14.61
C GLU A 20 1.70 7.30 15.61
N ASP A 21 0.65 6.51 15.39
CA ASP A 21 0.34 5.36 16.26
C ASP A 21 1.31 4.19 16.08
N ASN A 22 2.03 4.11 14.95
CA ASN A 22 2.99 3.02 14.72
C ASN A 22 4.40 3.26 15.29
N HIS A 23 4.72 4.48 15.75
CA HIS A 23 6.05 4.81 16.30
C HIS A 23 6.27 4.28 17.72
N SER A 24 5.21 4.06 18.50
CA SER A 24 5.28 3.52 19.86
C SER A 24 4.87 2.04 19.91
N VAL A 25 5.48 1.27 20.81
CA VAL A 25 5.09 -0.13 21.08
C VAL A 25 3.60 -0.22 21.47
N ALA A 26 3.12 0.74 22.25
CA ALA A 26 1.73 0.78 22.68
C ALA A 26 0.78 1.05 21.52
N GLY A 27 1.14 1.96 20.60
CA GLY A 27 0.28 2.26 19.46
C GLY A 27 0.27 1.11 18.43
N ARG A 28 1.42 0.47 18.14
CA ARG A 28 1.46 -0.78 17.35
C ARG A 28 0.60 -1.90 17.96
N ALA A 29 0.53 -1.99 19.29
CA ALA A 29 -0.32 -2.97 19.97
C ALA A 29 -1.82 -2.68 19.75
N ARG A 30 -2.23 -1.39 19.76
CA ARG A 30 -3.61 -1.00 19.47
C ARG A 30 -4.00 -1.32 18.03
N VAL A 31 -3.14 -0.98 17.07
CA VAL A 31 -3.36 -1.29 15.64
C VAL A 31 -3.51 -2.81 15.45
N ARG A 32 -2.65 -3.62 16.09
CA ARG A 32 -2.78 -5.08 16.04
C ARG A 32 -4.09 -5.58 16.62
N ALA A 33 -4.53 -5.03 17.76
CA ALA A 33 -5.78 -5.43 18.40
C ALA A 33 -7.00 -5.07 17.52
N GLN A 34 -6.99 -3.88 16.91
CA GLN A 34 -8.04 -3.46 15.99
C GLN A 34 -8.10 -4.37 14.76
N LEU A 35 -6.95 -4.59 14.10
CA LEU A 35 -6.87 -5.47 12.93
C LEU A 35 -7.33 -6.89 13.25
N GLN A 36 -6.99 -7.41 14.42
CA GLN A 36 -7.45 -8.73 14.86
C GLN A 36 -8.98 -8.79 14.96
N ALA A 37 -9.61 -7.78 15.58
CA ALA A 37 -11.07 -7.71 15.69
C ALA A 37 -11.73 -7.61 14.31
N ASP A 38 -11.16 -6.83 13.39
CA ASP A 38 -11.68 -6.67 12.04
C ASP A 38 -11.58 -7.96 11.22
N ILE A 39 -10.47 -8.71 11.36
CA ILE A 39 -10.30 -10.03 10.74
C ILE A 39 -11.36 -11.01 11.26
N GLU A 40 -11.56 -11.07 12.58
CA GLU A 40 -12.56 -11.96 13.19
C GLU A 40 -13.98 -11.61 12.72
N ALA A 41 -14.31 -10.32 12.67
CA ALA A 41 -15.59 -9.85 12.15
C ALA A 41 -15.79 -10.27 10.69
N PHE A 42 -14.80 -10.04 9.84
CA PHE A 42 -14.84 -10.43 8.42
C PHE A 42 -15.08 -11.93 8.23
N LEU A 43 -14.34 -12.77 8.96
CA LEU A 43 -14.49 -14.23 8.89
C LEU A 43 -15.85 -14.68 9.43
N SER A 44 -16.34 -14.09 10.52
CA SER A 44 -17.63 -14.45 11.13
C SER A 44 -18.82 -14.13 10.22
N GLN A 45 -18.71 -13.12 9.37
CA GLN A 45 -19.73 -12.72 8.39
C GLN A 45 -19.69 -13.57 7.11
N GLY A 46 -18.85 -14.60 7.06
CA GLY A 46 -18.70 -15.48 5.91
C GLY A 46 -17.66 -15.01 4.89
N GLY A 47 -16.87 -13.98 5.22
CA GLY A 47 -15.71 -13.58 4.44
C GLY A 47 -14.64 -14.67 4.43
N GLN A 48 -13.87 -14.76 3.35
CA GLN A 48 -12.79 -15.73 3.19
C GLN A 48 -11.51 -15.04 2.75
N ILE A 49 -10.41 -15.39 3.40
CA ILE A 49 -9.07 -14.93 3.03
C ILE A 49 -8.55 -15.87 1.95
N GLN A 50 -8.20 -15.32 0.79
CA GLN A 50 -7.65 -16.07 -0.32
C GLN A 50 -6.14 -15.82 -0.41
N GLU A 51 -5.38 -16.90 -0.48
CA GLU A 51 -3.96 -16.83 -0.79
C GLU A 51 -3.81 -16.61 -2.30
N VAL A 52 -3.05 -15.58 -2.67
CA VAL A 52 -2.74 -15.27 -4.07
C VAL A 52 -1.32 -15.72 -4.35
N ASP A 53 -1.11 -16.42 -5.46
CA ASP A 53 0.21 -16.88 -5.87
C ASP A 53 1.19 -15.70 -5.99
N THR A 54 2.40 -15.86 -5.48
CA THR A 54 3.45 -14.82 -5.54
C THR A 54 3.85 -14.40 -6.97
N SER A 55 3.59 -15.26 -7.96
CA SER A 55 3.76 -14.98 -9.39
C SER A 55 2.59 -14.23 -10.00
N PHE A 56 1.50 -14.00 -9.26
CA PHE A 56 0.35 -13.23 -9.70
C PHE A 56 0.76 -11.78 -9.96
N ARG A 57 1.05 -11.50 -11.23
CA ARG A 57 1.18 -10.15 -11.74
C ARG A 57 -0.16 -9.74 -12.33
N SER A 58 -0.86 -8.86 -11.63
CA SER A 58 -1.98 -8.11 -12.20
C SER A 58 -1.39 -7.13 -13.22
N ASP A 59 -1.17 -7.59 -14.45
CA ASP A 59 -0.59 -6.91 -15.63
C ASP A 59 0.37 -5.73 -15.34
N PRO A 60 1.69 -5.82 -15.62
CA PRO A 60 2.58 -4.67 -15.44
C PRO A 60 1.98 -3.45 -16.15
N SER A 61 1.85 -2.34 -15.41
CA SER A 61 1.41 -1.05 -15.93
C SER A 61 1.98 -0.85 -17.33
N ARG A 62 1.11 -0.87 -18.36
CA ARG A 62 1.56 -0.80 -19.75
C ARG A 62 2.56 0.33 -19.85
N LYS A 63 3.79 0.01 -20.26
CA LYS A 63 4.77 1.04 -20.60
C LYS A 63 4.05 1.95 -21.58
N VAL A 64 3.94 3.24 -21.22
CA VAL A 64 3.41 4.24 -22.14
C VAL A 64 4.24 4.14 -23.42
N ASP A 65 3.58 3.90 -24.54
CA ASP A 65 4.26 3.73 -25.81
C ASP A 65 5.01 5.01 -26.17
N VAL A 66 6.12 4.88 -26.89
CA VAL A 66 6.89 6.05 -27.36
C VAL A 66 5.95 6.84 -28.29
N GLY A 67 5.45 7.99 -27.82
CA GLY A 67 4.40 8.76 -28.49
C GLY A 67 3.12 8.99 -27.68
N PHE A 68 3.01 8.47 -26.45
CA PHE A 68 1.93 8.87 -25.53
C PHE A 68 2.01 10.38 -25.25
N ASN A 69 0.94 11.12 -25.54
CA ASN A 69 0.95 12.59 -25.56
C ASN A 69 2.01 13.21 -26.49
N ASN A 70 2.32 12.57 -27.63
CA ASN A 70 3.03 13.19 -28.75
C ASN A 70 4.36 13.88 -28.38
N ARG A 71 5.02 13.37 -27.33
CA ARG A 71 6.34 13.82 -26.90
C ARG A 71 7.40 12.99 -27.63
N SER A 72 7.93 13.54 -28.72
CA SER A 72 9.14 13.00 -29.35
C SER A 72 10.33 13.16 -28.39
N LEU A 73 11.19 12.13 -28.34
CA LEU A 73 12.47 12.15 -27.61
C LEU A 73 13.45 13.17 -28.20
#